data_AF-A0A3C1R1H5-F1
#
_entry.id   AF-A0A3C1R1H5-F1
#
_cell.length_a   1.000
_cell.length_b   1.000
_cell.length_c   1.000
_cell.angle_alpha   90.00
_cell.angle_beta   90.00
_cell.angle_gamma   90.00
#
_symmetry.space_group_name_H-M   'P 1'
#
loop_
_entity.id
_entity.type
_entity.pdbx_description
1 polymer ?
#
loop_
_entity_poly.entity_id
_entity_poly.type
_entity_poly.pdbx_seq_one_letter_code
_entity_poly.pdbx_strand_id
1 'polypeptide(L)'
;MDARSKCFRWVPTDEKEEAARMPTSATSTIPMRERSSRTGFTLLEVLGVTVILAMAALAFGVGLRGPIKRAMLHAEAERFATLDQRLRREARAVGRPITLRLDLERRRVVFAGGGLPGATHASPGPFEFRLLDSETQVNSIDYLVDGTSVDFIATFGRPSGPSCCLVVSGLSGQATIVREGERPRNEGVMP
;
A
#
# COMPACT_ATOMS: atom_id res chain seq x y z
N MET A 1 -44.15 -19.38 30.58
CA MET A 1 -44.42 -20.34 29.47
C MET A 1 -43.45 -21.49 29.65
N ASP A 2 -43.92 -22.51 30.37
CA ASP A 2 -43.13 -23.66 30.81
C ASP A 2 -42.95 -24.69 29.68
N ALA A 3 -41.70 -24.98 29.34
CA ALA A 3 -41.33 -26.03 28.40
C ALA A 3 -41.33 -27.39 29.11
N ARG A 4 -42.35 -28.22 28.82
CA ARG A 4 -42.48 -29.60 29.29
C ARG A 4 -41.49 -30.51 28.55
N SER A 5 -40.54 -31.07 29.31
CA SER A 5 -39.72 -32.22 28.92
C SER A 5 -40.59 -33.44 28.59
N LYS A 6 -40.35 -34.05 27.43
CA LYS A 6 -40.99 -35.32 27.02
C LYS A 6 -40.26 -36.50 27.65
N CYS A 7 -41.02 -37.33 28.35
CA CYS A 7 -40.58 -38.58 28.97
C CYS A 7 -40.09 -39.58 27.91
N PHE A 8 -38.92 -40.19 28.15
CA PHE A 8 -38.48 -41.38 27.45
C PHE A 8 -39.20 -42.61 28.04
N ARG A 9 -39.79 -43.41 27.15
CA ARG A 9 -40.48 -44.66 27.43
C ARG A 9 -39.58 -45.80 26.96
N TRP A 10 -39.11 -46.63 27.88
CA TRP A 10 -38.48 -47.92 27.56
C TRP A 10 -39.30 -49.04 28.19
N VAL A 11 -39.64 -50.01 27.35
CA VAL A 11 -40.29 -51.27 27.71
C VAL A 11 -39.16 -52.29 27.97
N PRO A 12 -39.18 -53.04 29.08
CA PRO A 12 -38.27 -54.16 29.29
C PRO A 12 -38.95 -55.46 28.81
N THR A 13 -38.19 -56.31 28.13
CA THR A 13 -38.48 -57.74 28.05
C THR A 13 -37.17 -58.51 28.17
N ASP A 14 -37.02 -59.04 29.38
CA ASP A 14 -36.57 -60.36 29.79
C ASP A 14 -35.48 -61.14 29.03
N GLU A 15 -34.52 -61.52 29.87
CA GLU A 15 -34.00 -62.87 30.08
C GLU A 15 -33.25 -63.57 28.94
N LYS A 16 -31.94 -63.77 29.18
CA LYS A 16 -31.46 -65.13 29.45
C LYS A 16 -30.16 -65.15 30.23
N GLU A 17 -30.22 -65.77 31.40
CA GLU A 17 -29.08 -66.27 32.17
C GLU A 17 -28.33 -67.39 31.43
N GLU A 18 -27.18 -67.76 32.01
CA GLU A 18 -26.23 -68.84 31.69
C GLU A 18 -24.99 -68.37 30.90
N ALA A 19 -23.74 -68.55 31.34
CA ALA A 19 -23.23 -69.38 32.41
C ALA A 19 -21.96 -68.77 32.99
N ALA A 20 -21.86 -68.82 34.32
CA ALA A 20 -20.64 -68.57 35.05
C ALA A 20 -19.57 -69.61 34.63
N ARG A 21 -18.46 -69.12 34.05
CA ARG A 21 -17.18 -69.86 34.00
C ARG A 21 -16.17 -69.11 34.88
N MET A 22 -15.52 -69.89 35.73
CA MET A 22 -14.65 -69.51 36.85
C MET A 22 -13.55 -68.49 36.51
N PRO A 23 -13.10 -67.69 37.49
CA PRO A 23 -11.93 -66.85 37.36
C PRO A 23 -10.67 -67.71 37.55
N THR A 24 -9.90 -67.94 36.49
CA THR A 24 -8.50 -68.34 36.63
C THR A 24 -7.64 -67.08 36.61
N SER A 25 -6.86 -66.90 37.67
CA SER A 25 -5.90 -65.81 37.85
C SER A 25 -4.98 -65.69 36.63
N ALA A 26 -5.29 -64.73 35.76
CA ALA A 26 -4.37 -64.25 34.75
C ALA A 26 -3.51 -63.16 35.39
N THR A 27 -2.27 -63.55 35.68
CA THR A 27 -1.14 -62.69 35.99
C THR A 27 -1.12 -61.43 35.12
N SER A 28 -1.17 -60.29 35.81
CA SER A 28 -0.62 -58.98 35.42
C SER A 28 0.24 -59.00 34.15
N THR A 29 -0.24 -58.29 33.13
CA THR A 29 0.60 -57.36 32.37
C THR A 29 -0.31 -56.26 31.84
N ILE A 30 -0.34 -55.13 32.53
CA ILE A 30 -0.81 -53.88 31.94
C ILE A 30 0.33 -53.44 31.03
N PRO A 31 0.24 -53.48 29.68
CA PRO A 31 1.11 -52.65 28.87
C PRO A 31 0.65 -51.20 29.10
N MET A 32 1.21 -50.60 30.16
CA MET A 32 1.28 -49.16 30.31
C MET A 32 2.16 -48.69 29.15
N ARG A 33 1.53 -48.35 28.03
CA ARG A 33 2.21 -47.63 26.96
C ARG A 33 1.27 -46.75 26.18
N GLU A 34 0.56 -45.89 26.89
CA GLU A 34 0.48 -44.51 26.40
C GLU A 34 1.89 -43.94 26.47
N ARG A 35 2.66 -44.11 25.39
CA ARG A 35 3.67 -43.10 25.08
C ARG A 35 2.86 -41.85 24.81
N SER A 36 2.70 -41.01 25.82
CA SER A 36 2.54 -39.58 25.57
C SER A 36 3.66 -39.25 24.59
N SER A 37 3.33 -39.01 23.33
CA SER A 37 4.26 -38.37 22.42
C SER A 37 4.56 -37.05 23.10
N ARG A 38 5.69 -36.97 23.79
CA ARG A 38 6.28 -35.69 24.16
C ARG A 38 6.69 -35.07 22.84
N THR A 39 5.73 -34.46 22.17
CA THR A 39 5.88 -33.58 21.01
C THR A 39 6.48 -32.28 21.52
N GLY A 40 7.74 -32.37 21.97
CA GLY A 40 8.60 -31.20 22.07
C GLY A 40 9.07 -30.86 20.67
N PHE A 41 8.94 -29.59 20.28
CA PHE A 41 9.49 -29.11 19.02
C PHE A 41 10.99 -29.41 19.01
N THR A 42 11.44 -30.14 17.98
CA THR A 42 12.88 -30.39 17.82
C THR A 42 13.58 -29.08 17.44
N LEU A 43 14.85 -28.93 17.80
CA LEU A 43 15.66 -27.77 17.41
C LEU A 43 15.63 -27.58 15.88
N LEU A 44 15.67 -28.70 15.13
CA LEU A 44 15.60 -28.71 13.67
C LEU A 44 14.25 -28.17 13.15
N GLU A 45 13.16 -28.50 13.83
CA GLU A 45 11.82 -28.05 13.45
C GLU A 45 11.64 -26.55 13.68
N VAL A 46 12.09 -26.03 14.83
CA VAL A 46 12.10 -24.58 15.09
C VAL A 46 13.00 -23.86 14.08
N LEU A 47 14.18 -24.41 13.79
CA LEU A 47 15.08 -23.85 12.78
C LEU A 47 14.40 -23.82 11.39
N GLY A 48 13.76 -24.92 10.98
CA GLY A 48 13.02 -25.00 9.72
C GLY A 48 11.91 -23.95 9.62
N VAL A 49 11.07 -23.83 10.66
CA VAL A 49 9.99 -22.83 10.71
C VAL A 49 10.55 -21.41 10.64
N THR A 50 11.64 -21.10 11.35
CA THR A 50 12.26 -19.76 11.30
C THR A 50 12.84 -19.43 9.94
N VAL A 51 13.47 -20.40 9.25
CA VAL A 51 13.99 -20.21 7.88
C VAL A 51 12.84 -19.96 6.91
N ILE A 52 11.76 -20.74 6.98
CA ILE A 52 10.58 -20.54 6.12
C ILE A 52 9.96 -19.17 6.39
N LEU A 53 9.82 -18.77 7.66
CA LEU A 53 9.27 -17.45 8.01
C LEU A 53 10.17 -16.31 7.53
N ALA A 54 11.49 -16.46 7.62
CA ALA A 54 12.45 -15.47 7.10
C ALA A 54 12.37 -15.36 5.57
N MET A 55 12.30 -16.48 4.85
CA MET A 55 12.13 -16.48 3.40
C MET A 55 10.78 -15.87 2.99
N ALA A 56 9.71 -16.21 3.70
CA ALA A 56 8.40 -15.62 3.49
C ALA A 56 8.43 -14.10 3.72
N ALA A 57 9.01 -13.65 4.84
CA ALA A 57 9.15 -12.23 5.15
C ALA A 57 9.95 -11.46 4.09
N LEU A 58 11.03 -12.06 3.56
CA LEU A 58 11.80 -11.49 2.45
C LEU A 58 10.98 -11.41 1.16
N ALA A 59 10.24 -12.47 0.82
CA ALA A 59 9.38 -12.50 -0.37
C ALA A 59 8.29 -11.42 -0.30
N PHE A 60 7.60 -11.28 0.84
CA PHE A 60 6.59 -10.25 1.05
C PHE A 60 7.20 -8.84 1.10
N GLY A 61 8.36 -8.67 1.74
CA GLY A 61 9.06 -7.39 1.82
C GLY A 61 9.51 -6.85 0.46
N VAL A 62 9.86 -7.71 -0.49
CA VAL A 62 10.18 -7.31 -1.86
C VAL A 62 8.91 -7.02 -2.67
N GLY A 63 7.85 -7.80 -2.51
CA GLY A 63 6.57 -7.63 -3.23
C GLY A 63 5.85 -6.30 -2.92
N LEU A 64 5.98 -5.78 -1.69
CA LEU A 64 5.30 -4.55 -1.26
C LEU A 64 5.99 -3.25 -1.72
N ARG A 65 7.27 -3.29 -2.10
CA ARG A 65 8.04 -2.08 -2.46
C ARG A 65 7.50 -1.36 -3.69
N GLY A 66 6.96 -2.08 -4.67
CA GLY A 66 6.36 -1.49 -5.87
C GLY A 66 5.06 -0.74 -5.58
N PRO A 67 4.04 -1.41 -5.02
CA PRO A 67 2.76 -0.79 -4.66
C PRO A 67 2.90 0.40 -3.71
N ILE A 68 3.76 0.30 -2.68
CA ILE A 68 4.00 1.40 -1.74
C ILE A 68 4.59 2.62 -2.44
N LYS A 69 5.58 2.42 -3.33
CA LYS A 69 6.16 3.53 -4.11
C LYS A 69 5.12 4.20 -4.99
N ARG A 70 4.27 3.42 -5.67
CA ARG A 70 3.19 3.97 -6.51
C ARG A 70 2.19 4.77 -5.68
N ALA A 71 1.80 4.27 -4.51
CA ALA A 71 0.92 4.99 -3.59
C ALA A 71 1.55 6.30 -3.08
N MET A 72 2.85 6.31 -2.77
CA MET A 72 3.57 7.52 -2.37
C MET A 72 3.62 8.58 -3.48
N LEU A 73 3.84 8.17 -4.74
CA LEU A 73 3.83 9.10 -5.89
C LEU A 73 2.43 9.68 -6.15
N HIS A 74 1.38 8.88 -5.96
CA HIS A 74 0.00 9.36 -6.09
C HIS A 74 -0.35 10.38 -5.01
N ALA A 75 -0.02 10.08 -3.75
CA ALA A 75 -0.20 11.01 -2.64
C ALA A 75 0.59 12.31 -2.86
N GLU A 76 1.76 12.23 -3.50
CA GLU A 76 2.53 13.41 -3.86
C GLU A 76 1.83 14.26 -4.93
N ALA A 77 1.28 13.65 -5.97
CA ALA A 77 0.50 14.35 -6.98
C ALA A 77 -0.74 15.04 -6.39
N GLU A 78 -1.44 14.39 -5.44
CA GLU A 78 -2.58 14.99 -4.72
C GLU A 78 -2.17 16.19 -3.86
N ARG A 79 -1.05 16.06 -3.13
CA ARG A 79 -0.48 17.17 -2.35
C ARG A 79 -0.13 18.34 -3.24
N PHE A 80 0.48 18.08 -4.40
CA PHE A 80 0.81 19.11 -5.36
C PHE A 80 -0.44 19.76 -5.97
N ALA A 81 -1.48 18.99 -6.32
CA ALA A 81 -2.75 19.55 -6.80
C ALA A 81 -3.41 20.49 -5.78
N THR A 82 -3.37 20.10 -4.50
CA THR A 82 -3.85 20.96 -3.40
C THR A 82 -3.02 22.24 -3.29
N LEU A 83 -1.71 22.12 -3.49
CA LEU A 83 -0.78 23.23 -3.47
C LEU A 83 -1.03 24.20 -4.62
N ASP A 84 -1.20 23.70 -5.85
CA ASP A 84 -1.54 24.49 -7.04
C ASP A 84 -2.80 25.33 -6.79
N GLN A 85 -3.86 24.70 -6.29
CA GLN A 85 -5.10 25.37 -5.93
C GLN A 85 -4.91 26.46 -4.87
N ARG A 86 -4.04 26.22 -3.88
CA ARG A 86 -3.71 27.22 -2.87
C ARG A 86 -2.99 28.43 -3.47
N LEU A 87 -2.00 28.22 -4.33
CA LEU A 87 -1.26 29.33 -4.97
C LEU A 87 -2.16 30.19 -5.85
N ARG A 88 -3.08 29.59 -6.60
CA ARG A 88 -4.07 30.32 -7.39
C ARG A 88 -4.96 31.20 -6.51
N ARG A 89 -5.46 30.66 -5.40
CA ARG A 89 -6.27 31.42 -4.44
C ARG A 89 -5.48 32.55 -3.79
N GLU A 90 -4.21 32.29 -3.47
CA GLU A 90 -3.35 33.32 -2.89
C GLU A 90 -3.05 34.45 -3.89
N ALA A 91 -2.75 34.12 -5.15
CA ALA A 91 -2.50 35.12 -6.18
C ALA A 91 -3.70 36.07 -6.36
N ARG A 92 -4.92 35.52 -6.30
CA ARG A 92 -6.17 36.28 -6.28
C ARG A 92 -6.33 37.11 -5.02
N ALA A 93 -6.09 36.53 -3.85
CA ALA A 93 -6.29 37.19 -2.57
C ALA A 93 -5.31 38.35 -2.34
N VAL A 94 -4.05 38.17 -2.72
CA VAL A 94 -2.99 39.20 -2.58
C VAL A 94 -3.04 40.22 -3.72
N GLY A 95 -3.70 39.90 -4.82
CA GLY A 95 -3.78 40.78 -5.99
C GLY A 95 -2.45 40.92 -6.73
N ARG A 96 -1.55 39.95 -6.59
CA ARG A 96 -0.20 39.96 -7.19
C ARG A 96 0.13 38.58 -7.76
N PRO A 97 0.88 38.52 -8.88
CA PRO A 97 1.30 37.24 -9.43
C PRO A 97 2.23 36.51 -8.46
N ILE A 98 2.17 35.18 -8.49
CA ILE A 98 3.01 34.28 -7.70
C ILE A 98 3.74 33.36 -8.66
N THR A 99 5.06 33.27 -8.52
CA THR A 99 5.90 32.38 -9.33
C THR A 99 6.26 31.16 -8.52
N LEU A 100 5.90 29.99 -9.03
CA LEU A 100 6.39 28.69 -8.62
C LEU A 100 7.74 28.44 -9.27
N ARG A 101 8.74 28.01 -8.51
CA ARG A 101 10.06 27.63 -9.02
C ARG A 101 10.45 26.25 -8.53
N LEU A 102 11.06 25.50 -9.43
CA LEU A 102 11.67 24.22 -9.17
C LEU A 102 13.15 24.40 -8.85
N ASP A 103 13.50 24.10 -7.61
CA ASP A 103 14.89 23.90 -7.20
C ASP A 103 15.26 22.43 -7.43
N LEU A 104 15.80 22.16 -8.62
CA LEU A 104 16.21 20.82 -9.05
C LEU A 104 17.39 20.27 -8.23
N GLU A 105 18.26 21.15 -7.72
CA GLU A 105 19.43 20.75 -6.92
C GLU A 105 18.99 20.23 -5.55
N ARG A 106 18.12 20.97 -4.87
CA ARG A 106 17.62 20.62 -3.54
C ARG A 106 16.36 19.76 -3.58
N ARG A 107 15.85 19.45 -4.77
CA ARG A 107 14.58 18.77 -5.00
C ARG A 107 13.45 19.39 -4.19
N ARG A 108 13.30 20.69 -4.34
CA ARG A 108 12.30 21.49 -3.63
C ARG A 108 11.52 22.33 -4.60
N VAL A 109 10.28 22.56 -4.23
CA VAL A 109 9.42 23.53 -4.88
C VAL A 109 9.40 24.78 -3.99
N VAL A 110 9.76 25.92 -4.58
CA VAL A 110 9.88 27.21 -3.90
C VAL A 110 8.91 28.18 -4.56
N PHE A 111 8.18 28.97 -3.77
CA PHE A 111 7.30 30.01 -4.29
C PHE A 111 7.91 31.38 -4.04
N ALA A 112 7.78 32.27 -5.01
CA ALA A 112 8.21 33.66 -4.93
C ALA A 112 7.02 34.56 -5.26
N GLY A 113 6.74 35.53 -4.38
CA GLY A 113 5.66 36.49 -4.57
C GLY A 113 4.43 36.23 -3.69
N GLY A 114 3.55 37.23 -3.62
CA GLY A 114 2.24 37.16 -2.99
C GLY A 114 2.23 36.76 -1.51
N GLY A 115 2.73 37.61 -0.60
CA GLY A 115 2.49 37.55 0.86
C GLY A 115 2.97 36.31 1.63
N LEU A 116 3.22 35.21 0.93
CA LEU A 116 3.64 33.93 1.46
C LEU A 116 5.14 34.01 1.77
N PRO A 117 5.56 33.87 3.05
CA PRO A 117 6.96 33.58 3.34
C PRO A 117 7.31 32.28 2.60
N GLY A 118 8.46 32.24 1.90
CA GLY A 118 8.88 31.21 0.94
C GLY A 118 8.65 29.77 1.37
N ALA A 119 7.38 29.34 1.31
CA ALA A 119 6.96 28.03 1.73
C ALA A 119 7.66 27.05 0.80
N THR A 120 8.25 26.02 1.38
CA THR A 120 9.02 25.06 0.59
C THR A 120 8.28 23.75 0.65
N HIS A 121 7.85 23.26 -0.51
CA HIS A 121 7.30 21.92 -0.61
C HIS A 121 8.43 20.97 -1.00
N ALA A 122 8.77 20.05 -0.09
CA ALA A 122 9.81 19.06 -0.32
C ALA A 122 9.18 17.81 -0.96
N SER A 123 9.61 17.48 -2.17
CA SER A 123 9.16 16.26 -2.84
C SER A 123 9.98 15.05 -2.39
N PRO A 124 9.37 13.88 -2.17
CA PRO A 124 10.07 12.64 -1.83
C PRO A 124 10.88 12.05 -3.00
N GLY A 125 10.82 12.62 -4.21
CA GLY A 125 11.45 12.06 -5.40
C GLY A 125 11.84 13.09 -6.46
N PRO A 126 12.42 12.64 -7.59
CA PRO A 126 12.61 13.51 -8.74
C PRO A 126 11.25 14.02 -9.24
N PHE A 127 11.22 15.27 -9.66
CA PHE A 127 10.05 15.93 -10.24
C PHE A 127 10.47 16.77 -11.44
N GLU A 128 9.56 16.95 -12.38
CA GLU A 128 9.72 17.75 -13.59
C GLU A 128 8.40 18.46 -13.92
N PHE A 129 8.48 19.68 -14.45
CA PHE A 129 7.33 20.31 -15.13
C PHE A 129 7.57 20.37 -16.62
N ARG A 130 6.52 20.12 -17.38
CA ARG A 130 6.47 20.22 -18.84
C ARG A 130 5.22 20.99 -19.24
N LEU A 131 5.29 21.80 -20.29
CA LEU A 131 4.09 22.45 -20.82
C LEU A 131 3.18 21.42 -21.50
N LEU A 132 1.86 21.63 -21.47
CA LEU A 132 0.94 20.67 -22.08
C LEU A 132 1.02 20.67 -23.62
N ASP A 133 1.34 21.81 -24.21
CA ASP A 133 1.42 22.02 -25.66
C ASP A 133 2.83 21.81 -26.23
N SER A 134 3.81 21.48 -25.39
CA SER A 134 5.22 21.45 -25.77
C SER A 134 6.01 20.44 -24.94
N GLU A 135 6.93 19.72 -25.57
CA GLU A 135 7.90 18.87 -24.87
C GLU A 135 8.95 19.68 -24.08
N THR A 136 8.78 21.00 -23.99
CA THR A 136 9.68 21.89 -23.27
C THR A 136 9.50 21.72 -21.77
N GLN A 137 10.57 21.26 -21.12
CA GLN A 137 10.70 21.27 -19.68
C GLN A 137 10.82 22.71 -19.17
N VAL A 138 10.00 23.06 -18.18
CA VAL A 138 10.03 24.37 -17.52
C VAL A 138 10.42 24.22 -16.05
N ASN A 139 11.16 25.20 -15.54
CA ASN A 139 11.58 25.21 -14.13
C ASN A 139 10.74 26.18 -13.29
N SER A 140 9.75 26.83 -13.89
CA SER A 140 8.86 27.74 -13.18
C SER A 140 7.48 27.81 -13.83
N ILE A 141 6.48 28.11 -13.00
CA ILE A 141 5.08 28.31 -13.40
C ILE A 141 4.61 29.61 -12.77
N ASP A 142 4.09 30.51 -13.58
CA ASP A 142 3.52 31.76 -13.09
C ASP A 142 2.01 31.61 -12.88
N TYR A 143 1.57 32.01 -11.69
CA TYR A 143 0.17 32.17 -11.34
C TYR A 143 -0.18 33.64 -11.41
N LEU A 144 -1.05 34.01 -12.35
CA LEU A 144 -1.50 35.38 -12.56
C LEU A 144 -2.50 35.81 -11.47
N VAL A 145 -2.80 37.11 -11.43
CA VAL A 145 -3.65 37.73 -10.41
C VAL A 145 -5.09 37.19 -10.44
N ASP A 146 -5.57 36.76 -11.60
CA ASP A 146 -6.87 36.08 -11.76
C ASP A 146 -6.82 34.59 -11.36
N GLY A 147 -5.66 34.09 -10.95
CA GLY A 147 -5.39 32.70 -10.60
C GLY A 147 -5.28 31.77 -11.81
N THR A 148 -5.11 32.30 -13.02
CA THR A 148 -4.77 31.52 -14.21
C THR A 148 -3.27 31.22 -14.27
N SER A 149 -2.90 30.20 -15.03
CA SER A 149 -1.52 29.83 -15.35
C SER A 149 -1.47 29.27 -16.77
N VAL A 150 -0.27 28.88 -17.21
CA VAL A 150 -0.11 28.00 -18.38
C VAL A 150 -0.65 26.61 -18.09
N ASP A 151 -1.03 25.87 -19.13
CA ASP A 151 -1.33 24.43 -19.03
C ASP A 151 -0.01 23.66 -18.89
N PHE A 152 0.05 22.75 -17.92
CA PHE A 152 1.28 22.02 -17.64
C PHE A 152 1.03 20.59 -17.13
N ILE A 153 2.06 19.78 -17.25
CA ILE A 153 2.17 18.43 -16.70
C ILE A 153 3.26 18.46 -15.64
N ALA A 154 2.93 18.04 -14.42
CA ALA A 154 3.89 17.75 -13.37
C ALA A 154 4.11 16.24 -13.27
N THR A 155 5.33 15.80 -13.52
CA THR A 155 5.72 14.39 -13.45
C THR A 155 6.45 14.12 -12.16
N PHE A 156 6.00 13.11 -11.42
CA PHE A 156 6.59 12.65 -10.16
C PHE A 156 7.17 11.26 -10.35
N GLY A 157 8.44 11.07 -9.99
CA GLY A 157 9.12 9.78 -10.11
C GLY A 157 10.28 9.82 -11.10
N ARG A 158 10.91 8.65 -11.32
CA ARG A 158 12.08 8.54 -12.20
C ARG A 158 11.65 8.17 -13.61
N PRO A 159 12.37 8.64 -14.65
CA PRO A 159 12.11 8.24 -16.04
C PRO A 159 12.17 6.73 -16.28
N SER A 160 12.98 6.00 -15.51
CA SER A 160 13.21 4.56 -15.65
C SER A 160 12.41 3.70 -14.66
N GLY A 161 11.45 4.28 -13.93
CA GLY A 161 10.70 3.61 -12.88
C GLY A 161 9.23 3.99 -12.86
N PRO A 162 8.49 3.67 -11.77
CA PRO A 162 7.12 4.13 -11.62
C PRO A 162 7.09 5.67 -11.61
N SER A 163 6.23 6.24 -12.45
CA SER A 163 5.92 7.66 -12.49
C SER A 163 4.43 7.90 -12.27
N CYS A 164 4.09 9.09 -11.78
CA CYS A 164 2.74 9.59 -11.69
C CYS A 164 2.73 10.98 -12.31
N CYS A 165 1.76 11.26 -13.17
CA CYS A 165 1.65 12.55 -13.83
C CYS A 165 0.42 13.28 -13.32
N LEU A 166 0.54 14.59 -13.15
CA LEU A 166 -0.57 15.48 -12.86
C LEU A 166 -0.68 16.45 -14.02
N VAL A 167 -1.80 16.40 -14.74
CA VAL A 167 -2.11 17.33 -15.82
C VAL A 167 -2.97 18.45 -15.25
N VAL A 168 -2.54 19.70 -15.41
CA VAL A 168 -3.22 20.87 -14.88
C VAL A 168 -3.64 21.78 -16.04
N SER A 169 -4.94 22.06 -16.11
CA SER A 169 -5.48 23.13 -16.95
C SER A 169 -5.24 24.46 -16.25
N GLY A 170 -4.40 25.30 -16.84
CA GLY A 170 -3.99 26.58 -16.30
C GLY A 170 -5.10 27.62 -16.23
N LEU A 171 -6.08 27.58 -17.13
CA LEU A 171 -7.22 28.49 -17.09
C LEU A 171 -8.17 28.19 -15.93
N SER A 172 -8.49 26.91 -15.73
CA SER A 172 -9.51 26.47 -14.75
C SER A 172 -8.90 26.06 -13.40
N GLY A 173 -7.61 25.73 -13.37
CA GLY A 173 -6.95 25.02 -12.28
C GLY A 173 -7.39 23.57 -12.13
N GLN A 174 -8.19 23.02 -13.05
CA GLN A 174 -8.58 21.60 -13.00
C GLN A 174 -7.35 20.73 -13.13
N ALA A 175 -7.21 19.77 -12.21
CA ALA A 175 -6.03 18.92 -12.12
C ALA A 175 -6.46 17.45 -12.20
N THR A 176 -5.89 16.71 -13.15
CA THR A 176 -6.19 15.30 -13.40
C THR A 176 -4.93 14.47 -13.16
N ILE A 177 -5.02 13.52 -12.25
CA ILE A 177 -3.92 12.59 -11.97
C ILE A 177 -3.99 11.45 -12.98
N VAL A 178 -2.94 11.31 -13.77
CA VAL A 178 -2.75 10.23 -14.74
C VAL A 178 -1.69 9.28 -14.19
N ARG A 179 -2.06 8.01 -14.01
CA ARG A 179 -1.09 6.97 -13.68
C ARG A 179 -0.35 6.60 -14.96
N GLU A 180 0.92 6.96 -15.03
CA GLU A 180 1.76 6.51 -16.12
C GLU A 180 2.20 5.07 -15.80
N GLY A 181 1.70 4.13 -16.60
CA GLY A 181 2.09 2.73 -16.53
C GLY A 181 3.58 2.58 -16.86
N GLU A 182 4.23 1.57 -16.28
CA GLU A 182 5.56 1.11 -16.67
C GLU A 182 5.67 1.17 -18.21
N ARG A 183 6.54 2.02 -18.77
CA ARG A 183 6.86 1.96 -20.19
C ARG A 183 7.24 0.51 -20.49
N PRO A 184 6.60 -0.17 -21.46
CA PRO A 184 7.05 -1.49 -21.85
C PRO A 184 8.53 -1.37 -22.21
N ARG A 185 9.33 -2.24 -21.61
CA ARG A 185 10.74 -2.41 -21.95
C ARG A 185 10.75 -2.71 -23.44
N ASN A 186 11.18 -1.74 -24.25
CA ASN A 186 11.32 -1.90 -25.69
C ASN A 186 12.31 -3.05 -25.91
N GLU A 187 11.79 -4.25 -26.13
CA GLU A 187 12.58 -5.35 -26.67
C GLU A 187 12.97 -4.91 -28.07
N GLY A 188 14.28 -4.89 -28.30
CA GLY A 188 14.87 -4.32 -29.50
C GLY A 188 14.25 -4.91 -30.75
N VAL A 189 13.66 -4.04 -31.57
CA VAL A 189 13.58 -4.28 -33.00
C VAL A 189 15.02 -4.18 -33.52
N MET A 190 15.66 -5.34 -33.71
CA MET A 190 16.85 -5.44 -34.54
C MET A 190 16.43 -5.44 -36.03
N PRO A 191 17.30 -4.89 -36.91
CA PRO A 191 16.98 -4.54 -38.28
C PRO A 191 16.69 -5.73 -39.21
#